data_AF-E2AYN1-F1
#
_entry.id   AF-E2AYN1-F1
#
_cell.length_a   1.000
_cell.length_b   1.000
_cell.length_c   1.000
_cell.angle_alpha   90.00
_cell.angle_beta   90.00
_cell.angle_gamma   90.00
#
_symmetry.space_group_name_H-M   'P 1'
#
loop_
_entity.id
_entity.type
_entity.pdbx_description
1 polymer ?
#
loop_
_entity_poly.entity_id
_entity_poly.type
_entity_poly.pdbx_seq_one_letter_code
_entity_poly.pdbx_strand_id
1 'polypeptide(L)' 'LVTKLKRPMKEERRFATIEEIKTASLEELETIPKSADQKCFEDWKKRWHKCIISEGDYF' A
#
# COMPACT_ATOMS: atom_id res chain seq x y z
N LEU A 1 1.92 -0.45 -2.21
CA LEU A 1 2.27 -0.09 -0.81
C LEU A 1 1.08 -0.04 0.13
N VAL A 2 0.06 0.76 -0.16
CA VAL A 2 -1.07 1.00 0.77
C VAL A 2 -1.75 -0.28 1.25
N THR A 3 -1.89 -1.30 0.39
CA THR A 3 -2.45 -2.61 0.78
C THR A 3 -1.58 -3.37 1.78
N LYS A 4 -0.25 -3.21 1.71
CA LYS A 4 0.70 -3.84 2.63
C LYS A 4 0.66 -3.20 4.01
N LEU A 5 0.50 -1.87 4.07
CA LEU A 5 0.36 -1.13 5.32
C LEU A 5 -1.03 -1.32 5.95
N LYS A 6 -2.08 -1.30 5.13
CA LYS A 6 -3.48 -1.33 5.61
C LYS A 6 -3.87 -2.66 6.28
N ARG A 7 -3.30 -3.80 5.84
CA ARG A 7 -3.60 -5.12 6.42
C ARG A 7 -3.22 -5.20 7.91
N PRO A 8 -1.94 -5.06 8.31
CA PRO A 8 -1.55 -5.15 9.71
C PRO A 8 -2.26 -4.10 10.57
N MET A 9 -2.46 -2.90 10.02
CA MET A 9 -3.18 -1.83 10.71
C MET A 9 -4.68 -2.08 10.95
N LYS A 10 -5.37 -2.89 10.12
CA LYS A 10 -6.82 -3.11 10.27
C LYS A 10 -7.18 -4.47 10.85
N GLU A 11 -6.45 -5.51 10.49
CA GLU A 11 -6.81 -6.88 10.84
C GLU A 11 -6.18 -7.32 12.16
N GLU A 12 -5.02 -6.77 12.52
CA GLU A 12 -4.17 -7.36 13.56
C GLU A 12 -4.16 -6.57 14.87
N ARG A 13 -4.40 -5.26 14.82
CA ARG A 13 -4.32 -4.39 16.00
C ARG A 13 -5.53 -3.45 16.06
N ARG A 14 -6.12 -3.30 17.25
CA ARG A 14 -7.10 -2.23 17.53
C ARG A 14 -6.38 -1.07 18.19
N PHE A 15 -6.74 0.14 17.79
CA PHE A 15 -6.16 1.37 18.32
C PHE A 15 -7.22 2.17 19.05
N ALA A 16 -6.88 2.70 20.21
CA ALA A 16 -7.77 3.53 21.03
C ALA A 16 -7.58 5.02 20.73
N THR A 17 -6.39 5.42 20.29
CA THR A 17 -6.02 6.82 20.07
C THR A 17 -5.40 7.06 18.71
N ILE A 18 -5.41 8.32 18.26
CA ILE A 18 -4.79 8.72 16.98
C ILE A 18 -3.26 8.60 17.06
N GLU A 19 -2.69 8.85 18.23
CA GLU A 19 -1.25 8.80 18.49
C GLU A 19 -0.72 7.38 18.32
N GLU A 20 -1.44 6.38 18.84
CA GLU A 20 -1.12 4.96 18.61
C GLU A 20 -1.16 4.61 17.11
N ILE A 21 -2.17 5.11 16.39
CA ILE A 21 -2.28 4.88 14.94
C ILE A 21 -1.07 5.48 14.22
N LYS A 22 -0.68 6.73 14.53
CA LYS A 22 0.45 7.41 13.90
C LYS A 22 1.76 6.65 14.13
N THR A 23 2.04 6.26 15.37
CA THR A 23 3.25 5.53 15.74
C THR A 23 3.28 4.16 15.06
N ALA A 24 2.20 3.38 15.15
CA ALA A 24 2.14 2.07 14.52
C ALA A 24 2.21 2.14 12.99
N SER A 25 1.61 3.17 12.38
CA SER A 25 1.72 3.40 10.92
C SER A 25 3.15 3.64 10.50
N LEU A 26 3.92 4.39 11.30
CA LEU A 26 5.31 4.71 11.02
C LEU A 26 6.18 3.46 11.15
N GLU A 27 6.03 2.71 12.24
CA GLU A 27 6.74 1.44 12.46
C GLU A 27 6.50 0.46 11.30
N GLU A 28 5.22 0.26 10.91
CA GLU A 28 4.88 -0.61 9.77
C GLU A 28 5.38 -0.08 8.43
N LEU A 29 5.52 1.24 8.28
CA LEU A 29 6.09 1.80 7.06
C LEU A 29 7.60 1.54 6.97
N GLU A 30 8.30 1.59 8.10
CA GLU A 30 9.74 1.32 8.17
C GLU A 30 10.09 -0.14 7.94
N THR A 31 9.19 -1.09 8.24
CA THR A 31 9.39 -2.51 7.93
C THR A 31 9.27 -2.83 6.45
N ILE A 32 8.62 -1.96 5.65
CA ILE A 32 8.46 -2.16 4.22
C ILE A 32 9.82 -1.90 3.53
N PRO A 33 10.39 -2.91 2.85
CA PRO A 33 11.67 -2.72 2.19
C PRO A 33 11.54 -1.73 1.03
N LYS A 34 12.56 -0.90 0.79
CA LYS A 34 12.60 0.05 -0.35
C LYS A 34 12.36 -0.61 -1.71
N SER A 35 12.73 -1.88 -1.86
CA SER A 35 12.45 -2.66 -3.08
C SER A 35 10.95 -2.84 -3.35
N ALA A 36 10.10 -2.74 -2.32
CA ALA A 36 8.65 -2.76 -2.47
C ALA A 36 8.12 -1.49 -3.16
N ASP A 37 8.77 -0.34 -2.97
CA ASP A 37 8.44 0.89 -3.70
C ASP A 37 8.74 0.71 -5.18
N GLN A 38 9.94 0.22 -5.50
CA GLN A 38 10.36 -0.02 -6.88
C GLN A 38 9.45 -1.03 -7.59
N LYS A 39 9.08 -2.13 -6.91
CA LYS A 39 8.10 -3.09 -7.44
C LYS A 39 6.73 -2.43 -7.68
N CYS A 40 6.30 -1.54 -6.79
CA CYS A 40 5.04 -0.82 -6.93
C CYS A 40 5.03 0.07 -8.18
N PHE A 41 6.16 0.73 -8.50
CA PHE A 41 6.29 1.50 -9.74
C PHE A 41 6.21 0.62 -10.99
N GLU A 42 6.86 -0.54 -11.00
CA GLU A 42 6.77 -1.48 -12.12
C GLU A 42 5.35 -2.05 -12.30
N ASP A 43 4.66 -2.38 -11.21
CA ASP A 43 3.27 -2.83 -11.27
C ASP A 43 2.33 -1.70 -11.72
N TRP A 44 2.61 -0.45 -11.38
CA TRP A 44 1.87 0.71 -11.88
C TRP A 44 2.01 0.87 -13.40
N LYS A 45 3.22 0.72 -13.97
CA LYS A 45 3.42 0.73 -15.44
C LYS A 45 2.58 -0.35 -16.13
N LYS A 46 2.50 -1.56 -15.54
CA LYS A 46 1.67 -2.65 -16.08
C LYS A 46 0.18 -2.30 -16.01
N ARG A 47 -0.28 -1.70 -14.91
CA ARG A 47 -1.67 -1.22 -14.79
C ARG A 47 -1.98 -0.15 -15.82
N TRP A 48 -1.05 0.78 -16.07
CA TRP A 48 -1.24 1.78 -17.12
C TRP A 48 -1.45 1.15 -18.49
N HIS A 49 -0.65 0.16 -18.87
CA HIS A 49 -0.85 -0.58 -20.13
C HIS A 49 -2.20 -1.28 -20.19
N LYS A 50 -2.66 -1.87 -19.08
CA LYS A 50 -4.00 -2.48 -19.01
C LYS A 50 -5.11 -1.46 -19.20
N CYS A 51 -4.97 -0.25 -18.64
CA CYS A 51 -5.92 0.85 -18.82
C CYS A 51 -6.05 1.26 -20.29
N ILE A 52 -4.94 1.28 -21.02
CA ILE A 52 -4.94 1.55 -22.47
C ILE A 52 -5.69 0.44 -23.20
N ILE A 53 -5.41 -0.83 -22.88
CA ILE A 53 -6.05 -1.99 -23.51
C ILE A 53 -7.55 -2.05 -23.20
N SER A 54 -7.95 -1.62 -22.00
CA SER A 54 -9.35 -1.56 -21.59
C SER A 54 -10.08 -0.30 -22.07
N GLU A 55 -9.45 0.54 -22.91
CA GLU A 55 -10.02 1.81 -23.39
C GLU A 55 -10.49 2.73 -22.25
N GLY A 56 -9.87 2.61 -21.08
CA GLY A 56 -10.22 3.37 -19.87
C GLY A 56 -11.18 2.67 -18.91
N ASP A 57 -11.70 1.48 -19.25
CA ASP A 57 -12.52 0.69 -18.33
C ASP A 57 -11.70 0.14 -17.15
N TYR A 58 -12.38 -0.10 -16.03
CA TYR A 58 -11.77 -0.63 -14.81
C TYR A 58 -11.35 -2.11 -14.95
N PHE A 59 -10.21 -2.50 -14.36
CA PHE A 59 -9.61 -3.84 -14.45
C PHE A 59 -8.85 -4.27 -13.19
#